data_AF-A0A927ZGR2-F1
#
_entry.id   AF-A0A927ZGR2-F1
#
_cell.length_a   1.000
_cell.length_b   1.000
_cell.length_c   1.000
_cell.angle_alpha   90.00
_cell.angle_beta   90.00
_cell.angle_gamma   90.00
#
_symmetry.space_group_name_H-M   'P 1'
#
loop_
_entity.id
_entity.type
_entity.pdbx_description
1 polymer ?
#
loop_
_entity_poly.entity_id
_entity_poly.type
_entity_poly.pdbx_seq_one_letter_code
_entity_poly.pdbx_strand_id
1 'polypeptide(L)'
;MMWFKLKVDTVADLHFRVRDYGQNKKGDDWCVIDLAVKSDVIDYGLYNDEALEVYDVAKLEDALEKSLSGQNEEGIKIDPIEPYMVFEVFSKKVIHDIDYGAYMTWQVILWGDDGAPSESTINLSLYREDMEKLLAYLKYAKGEYPMDHPKVQKLIEEDNLYGD
;
A
#
# COMPACT_ATOMS: atom_id res chain seq x y z
N MET A 1 -4.72 13.84 7.63
CA MET A 1 -3.79 12.77 7.23
C MET A 1 -3.88 12.65 5.72
N MET A 2 -2.74 12.77 5.04
CA MET A 2 -2.68 12.94 3.59
C MET A 2 -2.92 11.63 2.83
N TRP A 3 -3.33 11.74 1.58
CA TRP A 3 -3.47 10.64 0.63
C TRP A 3 -2.17 10.35 -0.08
N PHE A 4 -1.84 9.07 -0.18
CA PHE A 4 -0.82 8.54 -1.08
C PHE A 4 -1.42 8.34 -2.48
N LYS A 5 -0.67 8.70 -3.51
CA LYS A 5 -1.03 8.51 -4.93
C LYS A 5 0.10 7.85 -5.68
N LEU A 6 -0.21 6.85 -6.50
CA LEU A 6 0.71 6.25 -7.46
C LEU A 6 0.05 6.08 -8.82
N LYS A 7 0.82 6.32 -9.89
CA LYS A 7 0.47 5.90 -11.24
C LYS A 7 1.07 4.52 -11.51
N VAL A 8 0.30 3.47 -11.27
CA VAL A 8 0.75 2.08 -11.41
C VAL A 8 0.76 1.68 -12.89
N ASP A 9 1.91 1.18 -13.36
CA ASP A 9 2.16 0.72 -14.73
C ASP A 9 1.76 1.71 -15.83
N THR A 10 1.67 3.01 -15.52
CA THR A 10 1.12 4.07 -16.39
C THR A 10 -0.37 3.91 -16.76
N VAL A 11 -1.05 2.85 -16.28
CA VAL A 11 -2.42 2.50 -16.68
C VAL A 11 -3.45 2.85 -15.60
N ALA A 12 -3.10 2.74 -14.32
CA ALA A 12 -4.03 2.94 -13.22
C ALA A 12 -3.52 3.98 -12.21
N ASP A 13 -4.44 4.77 -11.66
CA ASP A 13 -4.20 5.64 -10.51
C ASP A 13 -4.64 4.91 -9.24
N LEU A 14 -3.69 4.62 -8.37
CA LEU A 14 -3.90 4.10 -7.03
C LEU A 14 -3.89 5.28 -6.07
N HIS A 15 -4.95 5.40 -5.27
CA HIS A 15 -5.04 6.32 -4.15
C HIS A 15 -5.22 5.53 -2.88
N PHE A 16 -4.42 5.80 -1.86
CA PHE A 16 -4.45 5.06 -0.61
C PHE A 16 -4.26 6.00 0.57
N ARG A 17 -4.95 5.73 1.67
CA ARG A 17 -4.81 6.51 2.88
C ARG A 17 -4.98 5.63 4.12
N VAL A 18 -4.02 5.68 5.03
CA VAL A 18 -4.08 5.11 6.38
C VAL A 18 -4.39 6.23 7.36
N ARG A 19 -5.42 6.09 8.19
CA ARG A 19 -5.81 7.04 9.25
C ARG A 19 -5.82 6.34 10.60
N ASP A 20 -5.68 7.14 11.65
CA ASP A 20 -5.78 6.73 13.06
C ASP A 20 -4.80 5.62 13.51
N TYR A 21 -3.66 5.47 12.82
CA TYR A 21 -2.60 4.52 13.20
C TYR A 21 -2.17 4.73 14.66
N GLY A 22 -2.38 3.72 15.50
CA GLY A 22 -2.04 3.73 16.93
C GLY A 22 -2.79 4.78 17.76
N GLN A 23 -3.83 5.41 17.20
CA GLN A 23 -4.58 6.51 17.82
C GLN A 23 -6.09 6.27 17.80
N ASN A 24 -6.55 5.05 17.54
CA ASN A 24 -7.97 4.78 17.52
C ASN A 24 -8.59 5.00 18.91
N LYS A 25 -9.57 5.92 18.97
CA LYS A 25 -10.22 6.36 20.21
C LYS A 25 -11.04 5.26 20.88
N LYS A 26 -11.35 4.17 20.16
CA LYS A 26 -12.06 3.01 20.70
C LYS A 26 -11.15 2.08 21.52
N GLY A 27 -9.83 2.30 21.49
CA GLY A 27 -8.86 1.45 22.18
C GLY A 27 -8.63 0.10 21.48
N ASP A 28 -8.97 0.02 20.20
CA ASP A 28 -8.63 -1.09 19.31
C ASP A 28 -7.42 -0.73 18.45
N ASP A 29 -6.79 -1.75 17.86
CA ASP A 29 -5.57 -1.61 17.06
C ASP A 29 -5.90 -1.42 15.57
N TRP A 30 -7.12 -0.98 15.22
CA TRP A 30 -7.55 -0.81 13.84
C TRP A 30 -7.16 0.55 13.27
N CYS A 31 -6.64 0.52 12.05
CA CYS A 31 -6.45 1.69 11.21
C CYS A 31 -7.66 1.84 10.26
N VAL A 32 -8.09 3.08 10.05
CA VAL A 32 -9.11 3.38 9.05
C VAL A 32 -8.42 3.58 7.69
N ILE A 33 -8.86 2.84 6.70
CA ILE A 33 -8.28 2.86 5.36
C ILE A 33 -9.26 3.50 4.38
N ASP A 34 -8.68 4.26 3.44
CA ASP A 34 -9.33 4.54 2.17
C ASP A 34 -8.44 4.04 1.04
N LEU A 35 -9.04 3.43 0.04
CA LEU A 35 -8.38 2.89 -1.14
C LEU A 35 -9.24 3.22 -2.36
N ALA A 36 -8.63 3.71 -3.43
CA ALA A 36 -9.28 3.81 -4.72
C ALA A 36 -8.33 3.40 -5.83
N VAL A 37 -8.85 2.64 -6.79
CA VAL A 37 -8.14 2.28 -8.02
C VAL A 37 -8.97 2.77 -9.20
N LYS A 38 -8.38 3.65 -10.00
CA LYS A 38 -9.04 4.29 -11.15
C LYS A 38 -8.24 4.08 -12.42
N SER A 39 -8.93 3.79 -13.52
CA SER A 39 -8.39 3.76 -14.88
C SER A 39 -9.53 4.08 -15.87
N ASP A 40 -9.27 3.97 -17.17
CA ASP A 40 -10.31 4.15 -18.19
C ASP A 40 -11.45 3.12 -18.10
N VAL A 41 -11.21 1.98 -17.42
CA VAL A 41 -12.15 0.85 -17.36
C VAL A 41 -12.45 0.37 -15.93
N ILE A 42 -11.77 0.92 -14.92
CA ILE A 42 -11.97 0.58 -13.50
C ILE A 42 -12.22 1.87 -12.73
N ASP A 43 -13.28 1.90 -11.91
CA ASP A 43 -13.49 2.92 -10.89
C ASP A 43 -13.96 2.20 -9.62
N TYR A 44 -13.00 1.80 -8.79
CA TYR A 44 -13.25 1.07 -7.55
C TYR A 44 -12.76 1.87 -6.35
N GLY A 45 -13.50 1.80 -5.24
CA GLY A 45 -13.12 2.44 -3.99
C GLY A 45 -13.66 1.74 -2.76
N LEU A 46 -12.86 1.77 -1.70
CA LEU A 46 -13.14 1.33 -0.34
C LEU A 46 -12.87 2.54 0.55
N TYR A 47 -13.82 2.95 1.40
CA TYR A 47 -13.76 4.24 2.08
C TYR A 47 -14.29 4.17 3.51
N ASN A 48 -13.49 4.68 4.46
CA ASN A 48 -13.76 4.64 5.90
C ASN A 48 -13.89 3.21 6.48
N ASP A 49 -13.12 2.26 5.95
CA ASP A 49 -13.16 0.87 6.41
C ASP A 49 -12.02 0.58 7.39
N GLU A 50 -12.33 -0.10 8.50
CA GLU A 50 -11.35 -0.63 9.45
C GLU A 50 -10.73 -1.90 8.82
N ALA A 51 -9.80 -1.73 7.89
CA ALA A 51 -9.32 -2.81 7.01
C ALA A 51 -7.92 -3.35 7.36
N LEU A 52 -7.11 -2.59 8.10
CA LEU A 52 -5.76 -2.99 8.50
C LEU A 52 -5.58 -2.74 9.99
N GLU A 53 -4.99 -3.69 10.70
CA GLU A 53 -4.50 -3.43 12.05
C GLU A 53 -3.18 -2.63 12.01
N VAL A 54 -2.84 -1.97 13.12
CA VAL A 54 -1.54 -1.34 13.37
C VAL A 54 -0.40 -2.33 13.09
N TYR A 55 -0.61 -3.60 13.46
CA TYR A 55 0.33 -4.68 13.18
C TYR A 55 0.51 -4.94 11.68
N ASP A 56 -0.56 -4.92 10.88
CA ASP A 56 -0.49 -5.16 9.43
C ASP A 56 0.31 -4.06 8.73
N VAL A 57 0.08 -2.79 9.12
CA VAL A 57 0.82 -1.65 8.59
C VAL A 57 2.30 -1.73 8.94
N ALA A 58 2.63 -2.09 10.18
CA ALA A 58 4.02 -2.28 10.61
C ALA A 58 4.70 -3.47 9.90
N LYS A 59 3.97 -4.55 9.69
CA LYS A 59 4.45 -5.73 8.96
C LYS A 59 4.70 -5.43 7.48
N LEU A 60 3.85 -4.61 6.86
CA LEU A 60 4.04 -4.14 5.48
C LEU A 60 5.29 -3.28 5.35
N GLU A 61 5.51 -2.35 6.28
CA GLU A 61 6.75 -1.58 6.31
C GLU A 61 7.99 -2.46 6.42
N ASP A 62 8.04 -3.37 7.39
CA ASP A 62 9.18 -4.29 7.59
C ASP A 62 9.42 -5.18 6.37
N ALA A 63 8.35 -5.67 5.73
CA ALA A 63 8.44 -6.45 4.51
C ALA A 63 9.02 -5.64 3.34
N LEU A 64 8.63 -4.36 3.20
CA LEU A 64 9.18 -3.46 2.20
C LEU A 64 10.67 -3.18 2.47
N GLU A 65 11.05 -2.87 3.71
CA GLU A 65 12.46 -2.62 4.09
C GLU A 65 13.36 -3.82 3.80
N LYS A 66 12.95 -5.02 4.25
CA LYS A 66 13.69 -6.26 3.98
C LYS A 66 13.78 -6.55 2.50
N SER A 67 12.69 -6.38 1.77
CA SER A 67 12.67 -6.67 0.33
C SER A 67 13.56 -5.70 -0.45
N LEU A 68 13.43 -4.40 -0.19
CA LEU A 68 14.21 -3.33 -0.83
C LEU A 68 15.71 -3.41 -0.51
N SER A 69 16.08 -3.97 0.64
CA SER A 69 17.48 -4.20 1.04
C SER A 69 18.05 -5.56 0.59
N GLY A 70 17.26 -6.40 -0.07
CA GLY A 70 17.70 -7.71 -0.56
C GLY A 70 17.76 -8.80 0.52
N GLN A 71 17.12 -8.59 1.66
CA GLN A 71 17.18 -9.50 2.82
C GLN A 71 16.11 -10.61 2.79
N ASN A 72 15.33 -10.76 1.71
CA ASN A 72 14.24 -11.73 1.64
C ASN A 72 14.05 -12.36 0.25
N GLU A 73 14.67 -13.53 0.03
CA GLU A 73 14.58 -14.25 -1.25
C GLU A 73 13.24 -14.98 -1.45
N GLU A 74 12.56 -15.43 -0.39
CA GLU A 74 11.38 -16.31 -0.50
C GLU A 74 10.03 -15.58 -0.60
N GLY A 75 10.04 -14.25 -0.55
CA GLY A 75 8.83 -13.44 -0.58
C GLY A 75 8.08 -13.42 0.77
N ILE A 76 7.58 -12.25 1.18
CA ILE A 76 6.77 -12.08 2.40
C ILE A 76 5.32 -11.84 1.98
N LYS A 77 4.42 -12.75 2.38
CA LYS A 77 2.97 -12.56 2.27
C LYS A 77 2.41 -11.88 3.52
N ILE A 78 1.57 -10.87 3.30
CA ILE A 78 0.81 -10.18 4.33
C ILE A 78 -0.66 -10.33 3.95
N ASP A 79 -1.39 -10.97 4.85
CA ASP A 79 -2.79 -11.36 4.69
C ASP A 79 -3.53 -10.83 5.92
N PRO A 80 -4.02 -9.57 5.86
CA PRO A 80 -4.78 -8.95 6.93
C PRO A 80 -6.03 -9.76 7.30
N ILE A 81 -6.55 -9.54 8.50
CA ILE A 81 -7.78 -10.22 8.97
C ILE A 81 -8.97 -9.89 8.08
N GLU A 82 -9.10 -8.62 7.69
CA GLU A 82 -10.12 -8.17 6.78
C GLU A 82 -9.70 -8.44 5.33
N PRO A 83 -10.45 -9.25 4.56
CA PRO A 83 -10.02 -9.73 3.25
C PRO A 83 -10.32 -8.70 2.15
N TYR A 84 -9.92 -7.46 2.36
CA TYR A 84 -9.98 -6.40 1.34
C TYR A 84 -8.75 -6.41 0.45
N MET A 85 -7.60 -6.82 0.98
CA MET A 85 -6.35 -6.77 0.26
C MET A 85 -5.33 -7.78 0.76
N VAL A 86 -4.46 -8.22 -0.14
CA VAL A 86 -3.33 -9.10 0.16
C VAL A 86 -2.09 -8.50 -0.48
N PHE A 87 -0.98 -8.55 0.25
CA PHE A 87 0.32 -8.07 -0.23
C PHE A 87 1.31 -9.21 -0.30
N GLU A 88 2.09 -9.30 -1.39
CA GLU A 88 3.25 -10.18 -1.46
C GLU A 88 4.46 -9.37 -1.93
N VAL A 89 5.53 -9.42 -1.14
CA VAL A 89 6.72 -8.57 -1.34
C VAL A 89 7.95 -9.46 -1.55
N PHE A 90 8.69 -9.23 -2.62
CA PHE A 90 9.83 -10.03 -3.05
C PHE A 90 11.09 -9.16 -3.16
N SER A 91 12.25 -9.65 -2.69
CA SER A 91 13.53 -8.95 -2.93
C SER A 91 13.99 -8.98 -4.38
N LYS A 92 13.50 -9.92 -5.17
CA LYS A 92 13.97 -10.15 -6.53
C LYS A 92 12.88 -10.71 -7.43
N LYS A 93 12.73 -10.13 -8.63
CA LYS A 93 11.91 -10.65 -9.71
C LYS A 93 12.78 -10.85 -10.96
N VAL A 94 12.95 -12.09 -11.39
CA VAL A 94 13.66 -12.44 -12.63
C VAL A 94 12.68 -12.98 -13.64
N ILE A 95 12.59 -12.33 -14.81
CA ILE A 95 11.79 -12.81 -15.95
C ILE A 95 12.71 -12.86 -17.17
N HIS A 96 12.81 -14.03 -17.82
CA HIS A 96 13.65 -14.22 -19.01
C HIS A 96 15.09 -13.72 -18.83
N ASP A 97 15.70 -14.07 -17.69
CA ASP A 97 17.06 -13.66 -17.29
C ASP A 97 17.26 -12.15 -17.07
N ILE A 98 16.19 -11.35 -17.08
CA ILE A 98 16.21 -9.93 -16.73
C ILE A 98 15.82 -9.79 -15.27
N ASP A 99 16.70 -9.17 -14.48
CA ASP A 99 16.47 -8.82 -13.08
C ASP A 99 15.76 -7.47 -12.98
N TYR A 100 14.51 -7.50 -12.54
CA TYR A 100 13.67 -6.31 -12.29
C TYR A 100 13.85 -5.78 -10.86
N GLY A 101 14.67 -6.44 -10.04
CA GLY A 101 14.90 -6.09 -8.65
C GLY A 101 13.71 -6.42 -7.75
N ALA A 102 13.59 -5.64 -6.66
CA ALA A 102 12.51 -5.78 -5.70
C ALA A 102 11.16 -5.49 -6.35
N TYR A 103 10.16 -6.26 -5.96
CA TYR A 103 8.84 -6.25 -6.57
C TYR A 103 7.78 -6.61 -5.55
N MET A 104 6.59 -6.04 -5.70
CA MET A 104 5.44 -6.31 -4.85
C MET A 104 4.18 -6.52 -5.70
N THR A 105 3.37 -7.51 -5.32
CA THR A 105 1.97 -7.59 -5.73
C THR A 105 1.09 -7.05 -4.63
N TRP A 106 0.14 -6.22 -5.01
CA TRP A 106 -0.95 -5.77 -4.15
C TRP A 106 -2.26 -6.19 -4.80
N GLN A 107 -2.86 -7.23 -4.24
CA GLN A 107 -4.16 -7.70 -4.63
C GLN A 107 -5.24 -6.96 -3.83
N VAL A 108 -6.22 -6.39 -4.53
CA VAL A 108 -7.41 -5.77 -3.97
C VAL A 108 -8.59 -6.66 -4.31
N ILE A 109 -9.31 -7.14 -3.30
CA ILE A 109 -10.50 -7.98 -3.47
C ILE A 109 -11.70 -7.05 -3.65
N LEU A 110 -12.49 -7.29 -4.70
CA LEU A 110 -13.66 -6.47 -4.99
C LEU A 110 -14.85 -6.93 -4.17
N TRP A 111 -15.52 -6.00 -3.50
CA TRP A 111 -16.73 -6.26 -2.75
C TRP A 111 -17.94 -5.74 -3.52
N GLY A 112 -19.02 -6.52 -3.52
CA GLY A 112 -20.29 -6.12 -4.12
C GLY A 112 -21.06 -5.15 -3.24
N ASP A 113 -22.05 -4.47 -3.84
CA ASP A 113 -22.96 -3.58 -3.12
C ASP A 113 -23.78 -4.30 -2.03
N ASP A 114 -23.88 -5.63 -2.12
CA ASP A 114 -24.51 -6.50 -1.12
C ASP A 114 -23.60 -6.78 0.10
N GLY A 115 -22.39 -6.24 0.10
CA GLY A 115 -21.40 -6.48 1.16
C GLY A 115 -20.84 -7.89 1.13
N ALA A 116 -20.96 -8.62 0.02
CA ALA A 116 -20.29 -9.90 -0.16
C ALA A 116 -18.96 -9.73 -0.90
N PRO A 117 -17.90 -10.46 -0.49
CA PRO A 117 -16.67 -10.50 -1.27
C PRO A 117 -16.96 -11.21 -2.59
N SER A 118 -16.53 -10.59 -3.69
CA SER A 118 -16.49 -11.28 -4.97
C SER A 118 -15.18 -12.06 -5.11
N GLU A 119 -15.17 -13.08 -5.97
CA GLU A 119 -13.91 -13.73 -6.38
C GLU A 119 -13.07 -12.86 -7.34
N SER A 120 -13.55 -11.65 -7.68
CA SER A 120 -12.85 -10.74 -8.59
C SER A 120 -11.84 -9.89 -7.84
N THR A 121 -10.67 -9.71 -8.45
CA THR A 121 -9.57 -8.95 -7.84
C THR A 121 -8.95 -7.97 -8.83
N ILE A 122 -8.41 -6.87 -8.31
CA ILE A 122 -7.48 -6.01 -9.02
C ILE A 122 -6.08 -6.34 -8.49
N ASN A 123 -5.15 -6.66 -9.38
CA ASN A 123 -3.76 -6.94 -8.99
C ASN A 123 -2.88 -5.79 -9.47
N LEU A 124 -2.30 -5.06 -8.53
CA LEU A 124 -1.38 -3.95 -8.77
C LEU A 124 0.05 -4.46 -8.61
N SER A 125 0.89 -4.09 -9.56
CA SER A 125 2.31 -4.43 -9.60
C SER A 125 3.12 -3.21 -9.20
N LEU A 126 3.79 -3.27 -8.05
CA LEU A 126 4.66 -2.18 -7.58
C LEU A 126 6.11 -2.61 -7.77
N TYR A 127 6.87 -1.80 -8.51
CA TYR A 127 8.30 -2.00 -8.67
C TYR A 127 9.07 -1.23 -7.60
N ARG A 128 10.40 -1.41 -7.55
CA ARG A 128 11.28 -0.79 -6.55
C ARG A 128 10.95 0.69 -6.25
N GLU A 129 10.78 1.53 -7.26
CA GLU A 129 10.51 2.96 -7.05
C GLU A 129 9.16 3.19 -6.35
N ASP A 130 8.11 2.48 -6.77
CA ASP A 130 6.78 2.55 -6.16
C ASP A 130 6.80 2.03 -4.72
N MET A 131 7.53 0.94 -4.48
CA MET A 131 7.74 0.37 -3.15
C MET A 131 8.47 1.34 -2.22
N GLU A 132 9.49 2.06 -2.72
CA GLU A 132 10.21 3.08 -1.95
C GLU A 132 9.31 4.27 -1.58
N LYS A 133 8.41 4.67 -2.50
CA LYS A 133 7.40 5.70 -2.26
C LYS A 133 6.37 5.25 -1.22
N LEU A 134 5.86 4.03 -1.35
CA LEU A 134 4.93 3.44 -0.39
C LEU A 134 5.58 3.33 1.00
N LEU A 135 6.83 2.87 1.08
CA LEU A 135 7.57 2.80 2.34
C LEU A 135 7.71 4.17 3.01
N ALA A 136 8.07 5.20 2.25
CA ALA A 136 8.15 6.57 2.78
C ALA A 136 6.79 7.08 3.27
N TYR A 137 5.71 6.75 2.56
CA TYR A 137 4.36 7.08 2.97
C TYR A 137 3.95 6.36 4.27
N LEU A 138 4.19 5.07 4.40
CA LEU A 138 3.84 4.31 5.61
C LEU A 138 4.57 4.88 6.84
N LYS A 139 5.87 5.17 6.72
CA LYS A 139 6.63 5.83 7.81
C LYS A 139 6.08 7.21 8.18
N TYR A 140 5.59 7.97 7.20
CA TYR A 140 4.88 9.22 7.47
C TYR A 140 3.54 8.98 8.19
N ALA A 141 2.73 8.04 7.72
CA ALA A 141 1.42 7.72 8.30
C ALA A 141 1.52 7.24 9.76
N LYS A 142 2.61 6.54 10.09
CA LYS A 142 2.95 6.11 11.47
C LYS A 142 3.49 7.23 12.36
N GLY A 143 3.79 8.41 11.80
CA GLY A 143 4.40 9.53 12.51
C GLY A 143 5.91 9.42 12.70
N GLU A 144 6.58 8.46 12.06
CA GLU A 144 8.05 8.31 12.13
C GLU A 144 8.76 9.33 11.25
N TYR A 145 8.17 9.65 10.09
CA TYR A 145 8.63 10.73 9.23
C TYR A 145 7.75 11.97 9.45
N PRO A 146 8.29 13.07 10.01
CA PRO A 146 7.56 14.33 10.06
C PRO A 146 7.36 14.90 8.64
N MET A 147 6.46 15.88 8.52
CA MET A 147 6.13 16.50 7.23
C MET A 147 7.35 17.04 6.49
N ASP A 148 8.28 17.65 7.20
CA ASP A 148 9.51 18.25 6.65
C ASP A 148 10.62 17.23 6.35
N HIS A 149 10.38 15.93 6.57
CA HIS A 149 11.35 14.89 6.26
C HIS A 149 11.63 14.85 4.74
N PRO A 150 12.90 14.75 4.28
CA PRO A 150 13.23 14.84 2.86
C PRO A 150 12.49 13.85 1.95
N LYS A 151 12.25 12.62 2.44
CA LYS A 151 11.48 11.63 1.68
C LYS A 151 9.99 12.01 1.56
N VAL A 152 9.42 12.68 2.55
CA VAL A 152 8.02 13.13 2.52
C VAL A 152 7.88 14.33 1.61
N GLN A 153 8.80 15.30 1.71
CA GLN A 153 8.86 16.43 0.79
C GLN A 153 8.98 15.98 -0.67
N LYS A 154 9.83 14.98 -0.94
CA LYS A 154 9.94 14.39 -2.29
C LYS A 154 8.60 13.82 -2.78
N LEU A 155 7.84 13.11 -1.93
CA LEU A 155 6.51 12.61 -2.32
C LEU A 155 5.54 13.75 -2.67
N ILE A 156 5.61 14.87 -1.95
CA ILE A 156 4.76 16.05 -2.22
C ILE A 156 5.19 16.70 -3.55
N GLU A 157 6.48 16.90 -3.76
CA GLU A 157 7.05 17.46 -4.99
C GLU A 157 6.70 16.63 -6.23
N GLU A 158 6.62 15.30 -6.08
CA GLU A 158 6.27 14.35 -7.14
C GLU A 158 4.76 14.09 -7.27
N ASP A 159 3.90 14.82 -6.55
CA ASP A 159 2.43 14.62 -6.51
C ASP A 159 2.02 13.19 -6.08
N ASN A 160 2.87 12.51 -5.30
CA ASN A 160 2.59 11.21 -4.70
C ASN A 160 1.99 11.31 -3.29
N LEU A 161 1.97 12.50 -2.68
CA LEU A 161 1.34 12.77 -1.38
C LEU A 161 0.54 14.08 -1.45
N TYR A 162 -0.76 14.02 -1.17
CA TYR A 162 -1.66 15.17 -1.38
C TYR A 162 -2.85 15.21 -0.39
N GLY A 163 -3.50 16.36 -0.30
CA GLY A 163 -4.63 16.62 0.62
C GLY A 163 -4.20 16.83 2.08
N ASP A 164 -5.09 17.33 2.93
CA ASP A 164 -4.84 17.65 4.35
C ASP A 164 -5.60 16.72 5.32
#